data_AF-A0A4Q7DLF3-F1
#
_entry.id   AF-A0A4Q7DLF3-F1
#
_cell.length_a   1.000
_cell.length_b   1.000
_cell.length_c   1.000
_cell.angle_alpha   90.00
_cell.angle_beta   90.00
_cell.angle_gamma   90.00
#
_symmetry.space_group_name_H-M   'P 1'
#
loop_
_entity.id
_entity.type
_entity.pdbx_description
1 polymer ?
#
loop_
_entity_poly.entity_id
_entity_poly.type
_entity_poly.pdbx_seq_one_letter_code
_entity_poly.pdbx_strand_id
1 'polypeptide(L)'
;MEEDTVNIAYGISLMMKKHGKLSHAKASKRFKQFLTEIEPFISEDEFWELTEIENSLQIMESEEFEAWKKIASQFYITRAQ
;
A
#
# COMPACT_ATOMS: atom_id res chain seq x y z
N MET A 1 -2.63 -16.11 8.45
CA MET A 1 -1.44 -15.25 8.60
C MET A 1 -0.69 -14.99 7.29
N GLU A 2 -1.05 -15.61 6.15
CA GLU A 2 -0.48 -15.27 4.83
C GLU A 2 -1.29 -14.20 4.06
N GLU A 3 -2.60 -14.07 4.26
CA GLU A 3 -3.45 -13.11 3.51
C GLU A 3 -3.14 -11.64 3.86
N ASP A 4 -3.03 -11.31 5.15
CA ASP A 4 -2.73 -9.93 5.60
C ASP A 4 -1.40 -9.40 5.04
N THR A 5 -0.45 -10.32 4.84
CA THR A 5 0.90 -10.02 4.32
C THR A 5 0.85 -9.55 2.87
N VAL A 6 0.01 -10.19 2.05
CA VAL A 6 -0.14 -9.85 0.64
C VAL A 6 -0.89 -8.53 0.48
N ASN A 7 -1.89 -8.27 1.32
CA ASN A 7 -2.73 -7.07 1.28
C ASN A 7 -1.94 -5.78 1.57
N ILE A 8 -1.11 -5.76 2.62
CA ILE A 8 -0.28 -4.60 2.95
C ILE A 8 0.76 -4.32 1.86
N ALA A 9 1.45 -5.36 1.39
CA ALA A 9 2.48 -5.20 0.37
C ALA A 9 1.88 -4.72 -0.97
N TYR A 10 0.69 -5.21 -1.33
CA TYR A 10 -0.07 -4.73 -2.48
C TYR A 10 -0.45 -3.25 -2.31
N GLY A 11 -1.02 -2.87 -1.17
CA GLY A 11 -1.37 -1.48 -0.88
C GLY A 11 -0.20 -0.50 -0.98
N ILE A 12 0.98 -0.87 -0.46
CA ILE A 12 2.21 -0.08 -0.60
C ILE A 12 2.63 0.04 -2.07
N SER A 13 2.49 -1.04 -2.85
CA SER A 13 2.85 -1.05 -4.27
C SER A 13 2.03 -0.04 -5.09
N LEU A 14 0.74 0.13 -4.76
CA LEU A 14 -0.13 1.13 -5.40
C LEU A 14 0.37 2.57 -5.16
N MET A 15 1.03 2.83 -4.03
CA MET A 15 1.50 4.16 -3.65
C MET A 15 2.88 4.53 -4.22
N MET A 16 3.61 3.53 -4.70
CA MET A 16 4.90 3.72 -5.36
C MET A 16 4.67 4.37 -6.74
N LYS A 17 5.61 5.24 -7.16
CA LYS A 17 5.60 5.83 -8.52
C LYS A 17 6.78 5.36 -9.38
N LYS A 18 7.83 4.85 -8.74
CA LYS A 18 9.08 4.32 -9.30
C LYS A 18 9.66 3.29 -8.31
N HIS A 19 10.40 2.30 -8.80
CA HIS A 19 11.06 1.29 -7.96
C HIS A 19 11.74 1.91 -6.72
N GLY A 20 11.36 1.40 -5.54
CA GLY A 20 12.01 1.69 -4.25
C GLY A 20 11.83 3.11 -3.67
N LYS A 21 11.27 4.07 -4.41
CA LYS A 21 11.16 5.48 -3.96
C LYS A 21 9.80 5.77 -3.33
N LEU A 22 9.62 5.36 -2.09
CA LEU A 22 8.49 5.71 -1.24
C LEU A 22 8.96 5.77 0.22
N SER A 23 8.73 6.89 0.89
CA SER A 23 8.95 7.03 2.33
C SER A 23 7.62 6.79 3.05
N HIS A 24 7.68 6.29 4.28
CA HIS A 24 6.51 5.98 5.10
C HIS A 24 5.51 7.15 5.19
N ALA A 25 5.98 8.35 5.56
CA ALA A 25 5.14 9.56 5.61
C ALA A 25 4.49 9.94 4.26
N LYS A 26 5.13 9.61 3.13
CA LYS A 26 4.54 9.84 1.80
C LYS A 26 3.56 8.73 1.42
N ALA A 27 3.79 7.50 1.87
CA ALA A 27 2.90 6.37 1.64
C ALA A 27 1.53 6.63 2.28
N SER A 28 1.49 6.92 3.58
CA SER A 28 0.23 7.20 4.29
C SER A 28 -0.52 8.37 3.65
N LYS A 29 0.16 9.50 3.38
CA LYS A 29 -0.50 10.66 2.74
C LYS A 29 -1.09 10.31 1.37
N ARG A 30 -0.39 9.52 0.54
CA ARG A 30 -0.88 9.13 -0.78
C ARG A 30 -2.01 8.13 -0.69
N PHE A 31 -1.94 7.18 0.25
CA PHE A 31 -2.96 6.16 0.41
C PHE A 31 -4.29 6.79 0.81
N LYS A 32 -4.27 7.74 1.74
CA LYS A 32 -5.45 8.51 2.11
C LYS A 32 -6.06 9.28 0.93
N GLN A 33 -5.22 9.90 0.09
CA GLN A 33 -5.70 10.57 -1.12
C GLN A 33 -6.32 9.59 -2.12
N PHE A 34 -5.66 8.45 -2.32
CA PHE A 34 -6.16 7.39 -3.19
C PHE A 34 -7.53 6.88 -2.74
N LEU A 35 -7.73 6.57 -1.45
CA LEU A 35 -9.03 6.16 -0.90
C LEU A 35 -10.14 7.17 -1.24
N THR A 36 -9.91 8.46 -1.01
CA THR A 36 -10.89 9.51 -1.34
C THR A 36 -11.18 9.59 -2.85
N GLU A 37 -10.19 9.34 -3.69
CA GLU A 37 -10.37 9.37 -5.16
C GLU A 37 -11.15 8.15 -5.66
N ILE A 38 -10.99 6.98 -5.03
CA ILE A 38 -11.61 5.74 -5.49
C ILE A 38 -12.96 5.42 -4.83
N GLU A 39 -13.28 6.03 -3.69
CA GLU A 39 -14.52 5.80 -2.91
C GLU A 39 -15.79 5.71 -3.79
N PRO A 40 -15.99 6.56 -4.82
CA PRO A 40 -17.19 6.48 -5.66
C PRO A 40 -17.24 5.30 -6.64
N PHE A 41 -16.13 4.56 -6.79
CA PHE A 41 -15.91 3.60 -7.88
C PHE A 41 -15.77 2.15 -7.40
N ILE A 42 -15.71 1.92 -6.09
CA ILE A 42 -15.53 0.60 -5.48
C ILE A 42 -16.69 0.28 -4.55
N SER A 43 -16.84 -0.99 -4.20
CA SER A 43 -17.83 -1.41 -3.20
C SER A 43 -17.45 -0.95 -1.80
N GLU A 44 -18.44 -0.91 -0.90
CA GLU A 44 -18.22 -0.59 0.52
C GLU A 44 -17.24 -1.58 1.18
N ASP A 45 -17.35 -2.87 0.85
CA ASP A 45 -16.47 -3.92 1.36
C ASP A 45 -15.01 -3.70 0.92
N GLU A 46 -14.78 -3.46 -0.38
CA GLU A 46 -13.44 -3.15 -0.91
C GLU A 46 -12.86 -1.87 -0.29
N PHE A 47 -13.71 -0.88 -0.01
CA PHE A 47 -13.28 0.37 0.61
C PHE A 47 -12.83 0.14 2.06
N TRP A 48 -13.56 -0.69 2.81
CA TRP A 48 -13.19 -1.06 4.17
C TRP A 48 -11.87 -1.82 4.23
N GLU A 49 -11.65 -2.81 3.36
CA GLU A 49 -10.39 -3.54 3.28
C GLU A 49 -9.19 -2.61 3.04
N LEU A 50 -9.32 -1.66 2.10
CA LEU A 50 -8.26 -0.70 1.82
C LEU A 50 -8.07 0.30 2.97
N THR A 51 -9.13 0.63 3.71
CA THR A 51 -9.06 1.47 4.91
C THR A 51 -8.31 0.77 6.04
N GLU A 52 -8.47 -0.54 6.23
CA GLU A 52 -7.70 -1.31 7.20
C GLU A 52 -6.20 -1.32 6.87
N ILE A 53 -5.85 -1.40 5.58
CA ILE A 53 -4.47 -1.27 5.13
C ILE A 53 -3.92 0.14 5.41
N GLU A 54 -4.71 1.18 5.18
CA GLU A 54 -4.31 2.57 5.48
C GLU A 54 -4.07 2.79 6.97
N ASN A 55 -4.96 2.28 7.82
CA ASN A 55 -4.81 2.33 9.28
C ASN A 55 -3.55 1.58 9.73
N SER A 56 -3.32 0.39 9.18
CA SER A 56 -2.11 -0.41 9.45
C SER A 56 -0.86 0.37 9.07
N LEU A 57 -0.87 1.05 7.91
CA LEU A 57 0.23 1.91 7.48
C LEU A 57 0.45 3.10 8.41
N GLN A 58 -0.57 3.66 9.06
CA GLN A 58 -0.39 4.81 9.97
C GLN A 58 0.32 4.43 11.27
N ILE A 59 0.06 3.23 11.80
CA ILE A 59 0.61 2.76 13.07
C ILE A 59 1.90 1.95 12.93
N MET A 60 2.22 1.53 11.71
CA MET A 60 3.40 0.75 11.37
C MET A 60 4.70 1.48 11.70
N GLU A 61 5.67 0.77 12.25
CA GLU A 61 7.00 1.33 12.51
C GLU A 61 7.80 1.48 11.22
N SER A 62 8.79 2.39 11.21
CA SER A 62 9.60 2.64 10.01
C SER A 62 10.38 1.41 9.52
N GLU A 63 10.88 0.57 10.42
CA GLU A 63 11.59 -0.67 10.05
C GLU A 63 10.65 -1.69 9.41
N GLU A 64 9.46 -1.84 9.97
CA GLU A 64 8.41 -2.69 9.43
C GLU A 64 7.97 -2.20 8.04
N PHE A 65 7.78 -0.89 7.88
CA PHE A 65 7.47 -0.28 6.58
C PHE A 65 8.54 -0.58 5.53
N GLU A 66 9.82 -0.50 5.88
CA GLU A 66 10.90 -0.81 4.94
C GLU A 66 10.92 -2.30 4.54
N ALA A 67 10.58 -3.22 5.46
CA ALA A 67 10.40 -4.63 5.16
C ALA A 67 9.25 -4.86 4.18
N TRP A 68 8.08 -4.26 4.44
CA TRP A 68 6.93 -4.33 3.55
C TRP A 68 7.21 -3.69 2.19
N LYS A 69 7.91 -2.55 2.13
CA LYS A 69 8.32 -1.90 0.88
C LYS A 69 9.23 -2.80 0.04
N LYS A 70 10.08 -3.61 0.67
CA LYS A 70 10.93 -4.59 -0.03
C LYS A 70 10.09 -5.67 -0.71
N ILE A 71 9.04 -6.17 -0.04
CA ILE A 71 8.08 -7.11 -0.62
C ILE A 71 7.28 -6.42 -1.73
N ALA A 72 6.76 -5.22 -1.48
CA ALA A 72 5.98 -4.43 -2.44
C ALA A 72 6.75 -4.14 -3.74
N SER A 73 8.07 -3.96 -3.65
CA SER A 73 8.94 -3.73 -4.80
C SER A 73 8.99 -4.93 -5.77
N GLN A 74 8.62 -6.13 -5.33
CA GLN A 74 8.55 -7.32 -6.18
C GLN A 74 7.35 -7.26 -7.14
N PHE A 75 6.24 -6.61 -6.78
CA PHE A 75 5.10 -6.41 -7.69
C PHE A 75 5.41 -5.53 -8.90
N TYR A 76 6.47 -4.72 -8.84
CA TYR A 76 6.93 -3.95 -10.00
C TYR A 76 7.73 -4.80 -11.01
N ILE A 77 8.25 -5.96 -10.62
CA ILE A 77 9.08 -6.80 -11.49
C ILE A 77 8.19 -7.77 -12.27
N THR A 78 7.47 -7.29 -13.29
CA THR A 78 7.11 -8.05 -14.53
C THR A 78 6.34 -7.21 -15.58
N ARG A 79 6.79 -5.98 -15.89
CA ARG A 79 6.44 -5.30 -17.17
C ARG A 79 7.62 -4.54 -17.78
N ALA A 80 8.80 -5.15 -17.77
CA ALA A 80 9.95 -4.62 -18.49
C ALA A 80 10.83 -5.77 -18.99
N GLN A 81 10.28 -6.63 -19.86
CA GLN A 81 10.98 -7.28 -20.97
C GLN A 81 10.02 -7.38 -22.14
#